data_AF-A0A7W4ETZ4-F1
#
_entry.id   AF-A0A7W4ETZ4-F1
#
_cell.length_a   1.000
_cell.length_b   1.000
_cell.length_c   1.000
_cell.angle_alpha   90.00
_cell.angle_beta   90.00
_cell.angle_gamma   90.00
#
_symmetry.space_group_name_H-M   'P 1'
#
loop_
_entity.id
_entity.type
_entity.pdbx_description
1 polymer ?
#
loop_
_entity_poly.entity_id
_entity_poly.type
_entity_poly.pdbx_seq_one_letter_code
_entity_poly.pdbx_strand_id
1 'polypeptide(L)'
;MSDVNPTNSKSYRPGDEEKGYNDLVTIVLTKRECSDLLTAMNELTAGPYAPSKKEWQWMEDVMGMPTRESLMALFDKVDDFQEGDLRSSK
;
A
#
# COMPACT_ATOMS: atom_id res chain seq x y z
N MET A 1 -9.80 8.59 20.95
CA MET A 1 -9.98 7.54 19.92
C MET A 1 -10.80 8.19 18.83
N SER A 2 -10.19 8.51 17.69
CA SER A 2 -10.91 9.10 16.57
C SER A 2 -11.77 8.02 15.91
N ASP A 3 -13.08 8.23 15.86
CA ASP A 3 -14.05 7.43 15.10
C ASP A 3 -13.73 7.53 13.60
N VAL A 4 -12.74 6.77 13.15
CA VAL A 4 -12.50 6.56 11.73
C VAL A 4 -13.54 5.56 11.27
N ASN A 5 -14.73 6.07 10.89
CA ASN A 5 -15.75 5.24 10.29
C ASN A 5 -15.15 4.56 9.04
N PRO A 6 -15.04 3.21 9.01
CA PRO A 6 -14.39 2.51 7.91
C PRO A 6 -15.04 2.83 6.57
N THR A 7 -16.35 3.13 6.52
CA THR A 7 -17.04 3.50 5.29
C THR A 7 -16.61 4.84 4.69
N ASN A 8 -15.88 5.67 5.43
CA ASN A 8 -15.38 6.97 4.96
C ASN A 8 -13.99 6.89 4.32
N SER A 9 -13.34 5.72 4.37
CA SER A 9 -12.07 5.52 3.68
C SER A 9 -12.33 5.26 2.19
N LYS A 10 -11.59 5.96 1.31
CA LYS A 10 -11.65 5.75 -0.15
C LYS A 10 -11.29 4.32 -0.56
N SER A 11 -10.65 3.55 0.33
CA SER A 11 -10.24 2.17 0.10
C SER A 11 -11.09 1.14 0.83
N TYR A 12 -12.19 1.54 1.47
CA TYR A 12 -13.12 0.61 2.11
C TYR A 12 -13.75 -0.36 1.12
N ARG A 13 -13.79 -1.64 1.50
CA ARG A 13 -14.51 -2.67 0.75
C ARG A 13 -15.53 -3.36 1.63
N PRO A 14 -16.72 -3.68 1.10
CA PRO A 14 -17.67 -4.53 1.81
C PRO A 14 -16.99 -5.83 2.28
N GLY A 15 -17.08 -6.13 3.58
CA GLY A 15 -16.43 -7.30 4.22
C GLY A 15 -15.11 -7.01 4.93
N ASP A 16 -14.58 -5.79 4.86
CA ASP A 16 -13.37 -5.39 5.61
C ASP A 16 -13.61 -5.30 7.13
N GLU A 17 -14.86 -5.13 7.56
CA GLU A 17 -15.26 -5.06 8.97
C GLU A 17 -15.03 -6.38 9.71
N GLU A 18 -15.09 -7.51 9.00
CA GLU A 18 -14.82 -8.84 9.56
C GLU A 18 -13.32 -9.19 9.61
N LYS A 19 -12.47 -8.36 8.99
CA LYS A 19 -11.03 -8.62 8.81
C LYS A 19 -10.13 -7.83 9.75
N GLY A 20 -10.69 -7.07 10.70
CA GLY A 20 -9.90 -6.25 11.62
C GLY A 20 -9.23 -5.07 10.91
N TYR A 21 -10.01 -4.25 10.18
CA TYR A 21 -9.51 -3.11 9.37
C TYR A 21 -8.56 -2.16 10.11
N ASN A 22 -8.68 -2.05 11.44
CA ASN A 22 -7.87 -1.19 12.29
C ASN A 22 -6.80 -1.93 13.11
N ASP A 23 -6.70 -3.25 12.95
CA ASP A 23 -5.71 -4.05 13.68
C ASP A 23 -4.33 -3.82 13.08
N LEU A 24 -3.37 -3.50 13.94
CA LEU A 24 -1.99 -3.31 13.53
C LEU A 24 -1.34 -4.66 13.23
N VAL A 25 -0.66 -4.75 12.10
CA VAL A 25 0.05 -5.94 11.66
C VAL A 25 1.55 -5.64 11.56
N THR A 26 2.39 -6.58 11.96
CA THR A 26 3.85 -6.53 11.77
C THR A 26 4.26 -7.54 10.70
N ILE A 27 5.03 -7.08 9.71
CA ILE A 27 5.61 -7.92 8.67
C ILE A 27 7.14 -7.91 8.87
N VAL A 28 7.75 -9.09 8.93
CA VAL A 28 9.22 -9.24 9.04
C VAL A 28 9.75 -9.64 7.66
N LEU A 29 10.61 -8.80 7.10
CA LEU A 29 11.24 -9.00 5.79
C LEU A 29 12.75 -8.88 5.92
N THR A 30 13.50 -9.62 5.11
CA THR A 30 14.92 -9.34 4.88
C THR A 30 15.10 -8.05 4.09
N LYS A 31 16.31 -7.47 4.14
CA LYS A 31 16.65 -6.27 3.35
C LYS A 31 16.39 -6.46 1.85
N ARG A 32 16.66 -7.67 1.34
CA ARG A 32 16.43 -8.01 -0.07
C ARG A 32 14.95 -8.07 -0.41
N GLU A 33 14.14 -8.74 0.41
CA GLU A 33 12.68 -8.81 0.20
C GLU A 33 12.04 -7.43 0.28
N CYS A 34 12.50 -6.57 1.19
CA CYS A 34 12.04 -5.18 1.26
C CYS A 34 12.41 -4.39 -0.01
N SER A 35 13.63 -4.56 -0.53
CA SER A 35 14.06 -3.93 -1.79
C SER A 35 13.26 -4.43 -3.01
N ASP A 36 13.02 -5.75 -3.10
CA ASP A 36 12.25 -6.35 -4.19
C ASP A 36 10.78 -5.88 -4.13
N LEU A 37 10.21 -5.77 -2.93
CA LEU A 37 8.87 -5.24 -2.71
C LEU A 37 8.75 -3.79 -3.18
N LEU A 38 9.65 -2.91 -2.72
CA LEU A 38 9.67 -1.50 -3.13
C LEU A 38 9.88 -1.35 -4.64
N THR A 39 10.69 -2.20 -5.26
CA THR A 39 10.90 -2.21 -6.72
C THR A 39 9.61 -2.57 -7.45
N ALA A 40 8.95 -3.67 -7.07
CA ALA A 40 7.68 -4.08 -7.67
C ALA A 40 6.60 -3.01 -7.49
N MET A 41 6.56 -2.38 -6.32
CA MET A 41 5.64 -1.29 -6.00
C MET A 41 5.88 -0.07 -6.90
N ASN A 42 7.13 0.38 -7.03
CA ASN A 42 7.51 1.51 -7.87
C ASN A 42 7.21 1.26 -9.35
N GLU A 43 7.53 0.06 -9.88
CA GLU A 43 7.21 -0.31 -11.26
C GLU A 43 5.70 -0.26 -11.54
N LEU A 44 4.90 -0.72 -10.57
CA LEU A 44 3.45 -0.74 -10.70
C LEU A 44 2.83 0.66 -10.70
N THR A 45 3.37 1.62 -9.94
CA THR A 45 2.72 2.94 -9.79
C THR A 45 3.38 4.10 -10.54
N ALA A 46 4.68 4.00 -10.82
CA ALA A 46 5.48 5.05 -11.45
C ALA A 46 6.42 4.52 -12.54
N GLY A 47 6.48 3.21 -12.76
CA GLY A 47 7.27 2.59 -13.82
C GLY A 47 6.76 2.90 -15.24
N PRO A 48 7.58 2.60 -16.26
CA PRO A 48 7.21 2.81 -17.67
C PRO A 48 5.99 2.01 -18.12
N TYR A 49 5.63 0.95 -17.38
CA TYR A 49 4.46 0.12 -17.62
C TYR A 49 3.38 0.30 -16.56
N ALA A 50 3.48 1.35 -15.74
CA ALA A 50 2.46 1.66 -14.74
C ALA A 50 1.10 1.89 -15.45
N PRO A 51 0.01 1.28 -14.96
CA PRO A 51 -1.29 1.42 -15.60
C PRO A 51 -1.72 2.90 -15.61
N SER A 52 -2.34 3.29 -16.72
CA SER A 52 -3.01 4.59 -16.80
C SER A 52 -4.15 4.66 -15.77
N LYS A 53 -4.64 5.87 -15.50
CA LYS A 53 -5.76 6.06 -14.57
C LYS A 53 -7.00 5.23 -14.94
N LYS A 54 -7.27 5.04 -16.24
CA LYS A 54 -8.40 4.24 -16.72
C LYS A 54 -8.17 2.74 -16.54
N GLU A 55 -6.97 2.26 -16.82
CA GLU A 55 -6.61 0.85 -16.61
C GLU A 55 -6.62 0.52 -15.12
N TRP A 56 -6.13 1.44 -14.28
CA TRP A 56 -6.17 1.28 -12.84
C TRP A 56 -7.62 1.20 -12.32
N GLN A 57 -8.51 2.10 -12.77
CA GLN A 57 -9.93 2.02 -12.42
C GLN A 57 -10.56 0.68 -12.83
N TRP A 58 -10.22 0.18 -14.02
CA TRP A 58 -10.69 -1.15 -14.45
C TRP A 58 -10.17 -2.26 -13.53
N MET A 59 -8.90 -2.19 -13.10
CA MET A 59 -8.33 -3.15 -12.16
C MET A 59 -9.04 -3.10 -10.80
N GLU A 60 -9.35 -1.89 -10.30
CA GLU A 60 -10.14 -1.69 -9.09
C GLU A 60 -11.53 -2.34 -9.20
N ASP A 61 -12.26 -2.00 -10.27
CA ASP A 61 -13.67 -2.38 -10.44
C ASP A 61 -13.86 -3.86 -10.80
N VAL A 62 -12.94 -4.43 -11.59
CA VAL A 62 -13.09 -5.79 -12.16
C VAL A 62 -12.25 -6.82 -11.40
N MET A 63 -11.03 -6.47 -11.01
CA MET A 63 -10.11 -7.40 -10.33
C MET A 63 -10.06 -7.20 -8.82
N GLY A 64 -10.77 -6.20 -8.29
CA GLY A 64 -10.72 -5.87 -6.87
C GLY A 64 -9.31 -5.45 -6.44
N MET A 65 -8.56 -4.74 -7.29
CA MET A 65 -7.26 -4.17 -6.94
C MET A 65 -7.41 -2.99 -5.99
N PRO A 66 -6.56 -2.82 -4.95
CA PRO A 66 -6.65 -1.65 -4.07
C PRO A 66 -6.55 -0.34 -4.85
N THR A 67 -7.11 0.73 -4.27
CA THR A 67 -7.05 2.03 -4.94
C THR A 67 -5.61 2.48 -5.11
N ARG A 68 -5.33 3.20 -6.20
CA ARG A 68 -3.96 3.68 -6.47
C ARG A 68 -3.42 4.49 -5.30
N GLU A 69 -4.24 5.35 -4.73
CA GLU A 69 -3.88 6.21 -3.60
C GLU A 69 -3.62 5.39 -2.33
N SER A 70 -4.39 4.32 -2.08
CA SER A 70 -4.17 3.46 -0.92
C SER A 70 -2.86 2.68 -1.02
N LEU A 71 -2.48 2.24 -2.23
CA LEU A 71 -1.20 1.60 -2.48
C LEU A 71 -0.05 2.59 -2.33
N MET A 72 -0.15 3.79 -2.91
CA MET A 72 0.87 4.84 -2.73
C MET A 72 1.07 5.22 -1.26
N ALA A 73 0.00 5.37 -0.48
CA ALA A 73 0.12 5.65 0.96
C ALA A 73 0.75 4.50 1.76
N LEU A 74 0.64 3.27 1.27
CA LEU A 74 1.37 2.13 1.83
C LEU A 74 2.86 2.19 1.44
N PHE A 75 3.18 2.65 0.24
CA PHE A 75 4.56 2.77 -0.23
C PHE A 75 5.33 3.80 0.56
N ASP A 76 4.76 4.99 0.78
CA ASP A 76 5.38 6.04 1.60
C ASP A 76 5.75 5.51 2.99
N LYS A 77 4.87 4.70 3.59
CA LYS A 77 5.16 4.05 4.89
C LYS A 77 6.32 3.06 4.82
N VAL A 78 6.42 2.24 3.77
CA VAL A 78 7.48 1.22 3.63
C VAL A 78 8.82 1.87 3.28
N ASP A 79 8.82 2.93 2.48
CA ASP A 79 10.02 3.68 2.10
C ASP A 79 10.64 4.41 3.31
N ASP A 80 9.81 5.03 4.16
CA ASP A 80 10.23 5.62 5.44
C ASP A 80 10.97 4.63 6.35
N PHE A 81 10.61 3.34 6.32
CA PHE A 81 11.33 2.29 7.07
C PHE A 81 12.74 2.03 6.51
N GLN A 82 12.93 2.12 5.19
CA GLN A 82 14.25 1.97 4.57
C GLN A 82 15.16 3.17 4.90
N GLU A 83 14.64 4.39 4.83
CA GLU A 83 15.41 5.59 5.19
C GLU A 83 15.77 5.61 6.69
N GLY A 84 14.87 5.16 7.57
CA GLY A 84 15.10 5.07 9.01
C GLY A 84 16.27 4.14 9.36
N ASP A 85 16.40 2.99 8.71
CA ASP A 85 17.49 2.03 8.94
C ASP A 85 18.85 2.57 8.44
N LEU A 86 18.85 3.35 7.35
CA LEU A 86 20.03 4.05 6.82
C LEU A 86 20.51 5.19 7.74
N ARG A 87 19.58 5.91 8.38
CA ARG A 87 19.92 6.99 9.33
C ARG A 87 20.33 6.46 10.71
N SER A 88 19.81 5.31 11.13
CA SER A 88 20.18 4.70 12.42
C SER A 88 21.52 3.97 12.39
N SER A 89 22.13 3.76 11.21
CA SER A 89 23.48 3.19 11.03
C SER A 89 24.59 4.24 10.98
N LYS A 90 24.34 5.50 11.38
CA LYS A 90 25.34 6.58 11.45
C LYS A 90 25.66 6.98 12.88
#